data_AF-A0A0G0IET8-F1
#
_entry.id   AF-A0A0G0IET8-F1
#
_cell.length_a   1.000
_cell.length_b   1.000
_cell.length_c   1.000
_cell.angle_alpha   90.00
_cell.angle_beta   90.00
_cell.angle_gamma   90.00
#
_symmetry.space_group_name_H-M   'P 1'
#
loop_
_entity.id
_entity.type
_entity.pdbx_description
1 polymer ?
#
loop_
_entity_poly.entity_id
_entity_poly.type
_entity_poly.pdbx_seq_one_letter_code
_entity_poly.pdbx_strand_id
1 'polypeptide(L)'
;MAIMREASDIILDAEVLGSQTKDTFIGNILFFYAFDVGDDIDFSMIKHKNLVNTCVVPLSSYFKNYHIPLSFRVPETGRDKDDLLSGSSCISSKIYHFGVLSFCYRVPFQGSFDDLKFKVMELKKIFDEKSEIDARAAFKAIYPAIKKPRFYSIKNSYFAIQVHPLKDKLPPEDFKERYGSKIASLLRLELYNLSDYQKDQILESATGYYGQDLIIIDSEASFIYDDEYFEPLEFFESVTIQKLELQYFDRLLDQKLNYFYGHENNKVPWRAYIPLIGDRFNLPVSRLANLRVDISVVTERLENSIKLAGDAYYANLYSMLVEKLYIKEWRDSINRKLSIIHDVYTVHQDRLDTLHDEILTLVIIILIALEALAMFLK
;
A
#
# COMPACT_ATOMS: atom_id res chain seq x y z
N MET A 1 -50.54 -4.63 52.47
CA MET A 1 -50.55 -5.44 51.23
C MET A 1 -50.08 -4.68 49.99
N ALA A 2 -50.07 -3.34 49.98
CA ALA A 2 -49.55 -2.55 48.84
C ALA A 2 -48.00 -2.45 48.78
N ILE A 3 -47.32 -2.42 49.94
CA ILE A 3 -45.85 -2.22 50.01
C ILE A 3 -45.05 -3.48 49.58
N MET A 4 -45.66 -4.67 49.64
CA MET A 4 -45.03 -5.92 49.19
C MET A 4 -45.13 -6.14 47.66
N ARG A 5 -45.97 -5.37 46.96
CA ARG A 5 -46.13 -5.46 45.50
C ARG A 5 -45.12 -4.58 44.77
N GLU A 6 -44.88 -3.35 45.27
CA GLU A 6 -43.83 -2.46 44.72
C GLU A 6 -42.42 -3.04 44.86
N ALA A 7 -42.11 -3.76 45.96
CA ALA A 7 -40.81 -4.42 46.11
C ALA A 7 -40.61 -5.60 45.14
N SER A 8 -41.69 -6.29 44.74
CA SER A 8 -41.64 -7.38 43.77
C SER A 8 -41.47 -6.85 42.34
N ASP A 9 -42.13 -5.73 42.01
CA ASP A 9 -42.03 -5.12 40.68
C ASP A 9 -40.67 -4.41 40.49
N ILE A 10 -40.07 -3.84 41.54
CA ILE A 10 -38.71 -3.28 41.49
C ILE A 10 -37.63 -4.38 41.37
N ILE A 11 -37.86 -5.57 41.93
CA ILE A 11 -36.94 -6.71 41.78
C ILE A 11 -37.09 -7.37 40.39
N LEU A 12 -38.30 -7.41 39.82
CA LEU A 12 -38.49 -7.87 38.43
C LEU A 12 -37.95 -6.88 37.40
N ASP A 13 -38.05 -5.56 37.61
CA ASP A 13 -37.47 -4.57 36.68
C ASP A 13 -35.93 -4.51 36.77
N ALA A 14 -35.33 -4.93 37.90
CA ALA A 14 -33.89 -5.06 38.04
C ALA A 14 -33.33 -6.35 37.40
N GLU A 15 -34.13 -7.41 37.23
CA GLU A 15 -33.76 -8.61 36.47
C GLU A 15 -33.96 -8.45 34.95
N VAL A 16 -34.70 -7.42 34.50
CA VAL A 16 -34.95 -7.11 33.08
C VAL A 16 -33.99 -6.06 32.50
N LEU A 17 -33.17 -5.41 33.34
CA LEU A 17 -31.94 -4.73 32.88
C LEU A 17 -30.89 -5.79 32.56
N GLY A 18 -31.02 -6.36 31.36
CA GLY A 18 -30.22 -7.44 30.83
C GLY A 18 -28.76 -7.34 31.26
N SER A 19 -28.37 -8.32 32.07
CA SER A 19 -27.04 -8.90 32.04
C SER A 19 -26.73 -9.24 30.57
N GLN A 20 -26.24 -8.26 29.80
CA GLN A 20 -25.50 -8.54 28.57
C GLN A 20 -24.29 -9.30 29.06
N THR A 21 -24.36 -10.62 28.98
CA THR A 21 -23.18 -11.47 29.04
C THR A 21 -22.22 -10.90 28.02
N LYS A 22 -21.17 -10.22 28.49
CA LYS A 22 -20.10 -9.72 27.62
C LYS A 22 -19.42 -10.95 27.04
N ASP A 23 -19.85 -11.35 25.85
CA ASP A 23 -19.22 -12.43 25.12
C ASP A 23 -17.73 -12.13 25.02
N THR A 24 -16.92 -13.09 25.47
CA THR A 24 -15.47 -12.95 25.54
C THR A 24 -14.87 -13.67 24.35
N PHE A 25 -14.13 -12.93 23.54
CA PHE A 25 -13.46 -13.42 22.34
C PHE A 25 -11.97 -13.60 22.61
N ILE A 26 -11.36 -14.54 21.90
CA ILE A 26 -9.92 -14.76 21.88
C ILE A 26 -9.47 -14.62 20.43
N GLY A 27 -8.33 -13.96 20.21
CA GLY A 27 -7.80 -13.79 18.88
C GLY A 27 -6.55 -12.95 18.83
N ASN A 28 -6.32 -12.33 17.68
CA ASN A 28 -5.12 -11.56 17.40
C ASN A 28 -5.46 -10.19 16.79
N ILE A 29 -4.75 -9.16 17.24
CA ILE A 29 -4.67 -7.87 16.56
C ILE A 29 -3.37 -7.87 15.76
N LEU A 30 -3.46 -7.55 14.48
CA LEU A 30 -2.36 -7.58 13.53
C LEU A 30 -2.16 -6.17 12.97
N PHE A 31 -0.94 -5.67 13.01
CA PHE A 31 -0.59 -4.36 12.48
C PHE A 31 0.43 -4.49 11.35
N PHE A 32 0.05 -4.05 10.16
CA PHE A 32 0.88 -4.02 8.97
C PHE A 32 1.41 -2.61 8.77
N TYR A 33 2.71 -2.50 8.49
CA TYR A 33 3.37 -1.24 8.22
C TYR A 33 4.27 -1.37 7.00
N ALA A 34 4.22 -0.38 6.11
CA ALA A 34 5.12 -0.27 4.97
C ALA A 34 5.77 1.12 4.96
N PHE A 35 7.08 1.15 4.73
CA PHE A 35 7.90 2.35 4.72
C PHE A 35 8.69 2.47 3.42
N ASP A 36 8.57 3.61 2.75
CA ASP A 36 9.49 4.05 1.68
C ASP A 36 10.89 4.30 2.27
N VAL A 37 11.93 3.71 1.70
CA VAL A 37 13.31 3.90 2.16
C VAL A 37 14.31 4.33 1.07
N GLY A 38 13.88 4.34 -0.19
CA GLY A 38 14.74 4.67 -1.33
C GLY A 38 14.15 4.21 -2.66
N ASP A 39 14.94 4.27 -3.73
CA ASP A 39 14.47 3.88 -5.07
C ASP A 39 14.67 2.39 -5.36
N ASP A 40 15.78 1.81 -4.88
CA ASP A 40 16.18 0.42 -5.16
C ASP A 40 17.07 -0.09 -4.03
N ILE A 41 17.05 -1.40 -3.77
CA ILE A 41 17.81 -2.08 -2.72
C ILE A 41 18.54 -3.28 -3.30
N ASP A 42 19.87 -3.26 -3.21
CA ASP A 42 20.73 -4.35 -3.66
C ASP A 42 20.71 -5.54 -2.66
N PHE A 43 19.88 -6.53 -2.96
CA PHE A 43 19.79 -7.77 -2.17
C PHE A 43 21.08 -8.59 -2.18
N SER A 44 21.86 -8.53 -3.26
CA SER A 44 23.14 -9.24 -3.34
C SER A 44 24.12 -8.65 -2.33
N MET A 45 24.14 -7.33 -2.20
CA MET A 45 24.94 -6.65 -1.19
C MET A 45 24.49 -6.98 0.23
N ILE A 46 23.17 -6.99 0.51
CA ILE A 46 22.64 -7.33 1.83
C ILE A 46 23.09 -8.74 2.25
N LYS A 47 22.93 -9.72 1.35
CA LYS A 47 23.30 -11.12 1.61
C LYS A 47 24.81 -11.29 1.75
N HIS A 48 25.60 -10.71 0.85
CA HIS A 48 27.06 -10.88 0.85
C HIS A 48 27.71 -10.22 2.08
N LYS A 49 27.23 -9.04 2.48
CA LYS A 49 27.76 -8.31 3.65
C LYS A 49 27.07 -8.66 4.96
N ASN A 50 26.09 -9.57 4.96
CA ASN A 50 25.27 -9.93 6.11
C ASN A 50 24.73 -8.69 6.86
N LEU A 51 24.17 -7.72 6.13
CA LEU A 51 23.75 -6.43 6.70
C LEU A 51 22.58 -6.59 7.69
N VAL A 52 21.74 -7.61 7.50
CA VAL A 52 20.66 -8.00 8.41
C VAL A 52 20.59 -9.51 8.53
N ASN A 53 19.96 -10.02 9.60
CA ASN A 53 19.74 -11.44 9.80
C ASN A 53 18.62 -11.94 8.88
N THR A 54 18.97 -12.33 7.65
CA THR A 54 18.00 -12.81 6.65
C THR A 54 17.46 -14.18 7.00
N CYS A 55 16.18 -14.42 6.75
CA CYS A 55 15.54 -15.72 6.89
C CYS A 55 14.86 -16.13 5.59
N VAL A 56 14.76 -17.45 5.36
CA VAL A 56 14.02 -17.99 4.23
C VAL A 56 12.59 -18.25 4.69
N VAL A 57 11.64 -17.61 4.01
CA VAL A 57 10.20 -17.81 4.21
C VAL A 57 9.64 -18.42 2.92
N PRO A 58 8.71 -19.39 2.99
CA PRO A 58 8.04 -19.92 1.81
C PRO A 58 7.43 -18.81 0.96
N LEU A 59 7.49 -18.97 -0.36
CA LEU A 59 6.83 -18.04 -1.28
C LEU A 59 5.33 -18.29 -1.28
N SER A 60 4.57 -17.20 -1.42
CA SER A 60 3.12 -17.29 -1.58
C SER A 60 2.75 -18.14 -2.81
N SER A 61 1.81 -19.06 -2.60
CA SER A 61 1.16 -19.80 -3.69
C SER A 61 0.25 -18.91 -4.53
N TYR A 62 -0.23 -17.77 -3.99
CA TYR A 62 -1.26 -16.92 -4.56
C TYR A 62 -0.73 -15.79 -5.45
N PHE A 63 0.46 -15.25 -5.15
CA PHE A 63 1.05 -14.16 -5.94
C PHE A 63 2.00 -14.67 -7.01
N LYS A 64 2.03 -13.96 -8.15
CA LYS A 64 3.10 -14.10 -9.13
C LYS A 64 4.36 -13.50 -8.52
N ASN A 65 5.43 -14.29 -8.46
CA ASN A 65 6.67 -13.97 -7.76
C ASN A 65 7.54 -12.96 -8.54
N TYR A 66 6.94 -11.87 -9.05
CA TYR A 66 7.66 -10.86 -9.83
C TYR A 66 8.76 -10.19 -9.01
N HIS A 67 8.51 -9.98 -7.70
CA HIS A 67 9.44 -9.36 -6.76
C HIS A 67 9.42 -10.08 -5.42
N ILE A 68 10.21 -11.14 -5.32
CA ILE A 68 10.34 -11.91 -4.08
C ILE A 68 11.02 -11.03 -3.03
N PRO A 69 10.35 -10.70 -1.90
CA PRO A 69 10.98 -9.93 -0.85
C PRO A 69 12.07 -10.73 -0.14
N LEU A 70 13.02 -10.02 0.46
CA LEU A 70 14.00 -10.59 1.37
C LEU A 70 13.48 -10.48 2.80
N SER A 71 13.13 -11.62 3.40
CA SER A 71 12.73 -11.66 4.81
C SER A 71 13.94 -11.55 5.74
N PHE A 72 13.75 -10.88 6.88
CA PHE A 72 14.78 -10.74 7.90
C PHE A 72 14.17 -10.73 9.30
N ARG A 73 14.99 -10.94 10.33
CA ARG A 73 14.57 -10.84 11.73
C ARG A 73 14.90 -9.47 12.31
N VAL A 74 13.90 -8.82 12.86
CA VAL A 74 14.08 -7.63 13.71
C VAL A 74 14.60 -8.11 15.08
N PRO A 75 15.68 -7.50 15.62
CA PRO A 75 16.13 -7.80 16.97
C PRO A 75 15.04 -7.48 17.99
N GLU A 76 14.69 -8.45 18.84
CA GLU A 76 13.74 -8.20 19.95
C GLU A 76 14.34 -7.17 20.92
N THR A 77 13.76 -5.98 20.97
CA THR A 77 14.15 -4.89 21.85
C THR A 77 13.60 -5.12 23.26
N GLY A 78 14.13 -6.11 23.97
CA GLY A 78 13.76 -6.43 25.37
C GLY A 78 12.34 -6.99 25.52
N ARG A 79 12.09 -7.73 26.61
CA ARG A 79 10.72 -8.14 26.96
C ARG A 79 9.96 -6.90 27.41
N ASP A 80 8.91 -6.54 26.69
CA ASP A 80 7.98 -5.50 27.13
C ASP A 80 7.42 -5.89 28.50
N LYS A 81 7.63 -5.02 29.50
CA LYS A 81 7.13 -5.20 30.87
C LYS A 81 5.67 -4.73 31.03
N ASP A 82 5.05 -4.31 29.93
CA ASP A 82 3.67 -3.85 29.89
C ASP A 82 2.73 -5.03 29.63
N ASP A 83 1.71 -5.19 30.47
CA ASP A 83 0.68 -6.23 30.33
C ASP A 83 -0.05 -6.10 28.98
N LEU A 84 -0.17 -4.89 28.43
CA LEU A 84 -0.79 -4.65 27.12
C LEU A 84 -0.03 -5.27 25.95
N LEU A 85 1.30 -5.40 26.09
CA LEU A 85 2.21 -5.93 25.06
C LEU A 85 2.58 -7.40 25.29
N SER A 86 2.01 -8.02 26.33
CA SER A 86 2.26 -9.43 26.65
C SER A 86 1.91 -10.35 25.47
N GLY A 87 2.90 -11.13 25.04
CA GLY A 87 2.77 -12.04 23.90
C GLY A 87 2.79 -11.37 22.53
N SER A 88 3.05 -10.06 22.47
CA SER A 88 3.24 -9.36 21.20
C SER A 88 4.56 -9.76 20.52
N SER A 89 4.56 -9.82 19.19
CA SER A 89 5.72 -10.25 18.41
C SER A 89 5.70 -9.67 17.01
N CYS A 90 6.88 -9.41 16.44
CA CYS A 90 7.01 -9.14 15.01
C CYS A 90 7.05 -10.48 14.27
N ILE A 91 5.96 -10.80 13.57
CA ILE A 91 5.79 -12.10 12.90
C ILE A 91 6.29 -12.11 11.46
N SER A 92 6.42 -10.92 10.84
CA SER A 92 6.97 -10.75 9.49
C SER A 92 7.78 -9.47 9.42
N SER A 93 8.95 -9.53 8.79
CA SER A 93 9.70 -8.35 8.36
C SER A 93 10.33 -8.62 7.01
N LYS A 94 10.10 -7.73 6.06
CA LYS A 94 10.44 -7.93 4.65
C LYS A 94 11.08 -6.69 4.05
N ILE A 95 12.05 -6.91 3.18
CA ILE A 95 12.69 -5.89 2.35
C ILE A 95 12.26 -6.14 0.92
N TYR A 96 11.72 -5.14 0.25
CA TYR A 96 11.36 -5.19 -1.16
C TYR A 96 12.40 -4.44 -1.97
N HIS A 97 12.77 -5.01 -3.13
CA HIS A 97 13.87 -4.47 -3.94
C HIS A 97 13.60 -3.03 -4.40
N PHE A 98 12.34 -2.65 -4.58
CA PHE A 98 11.92 -1.29 -4.99
C PHE A 98 11.94 -0.26 -3.84
N GLY A 99 12.73 -0.49 -2.78
CA GLY A 99 12.92 0.52 -1.75
C GLY A 99 11.88 0.52 -0.63
N VAL A 100 11.32 -0.63 -0.27
CA VAL A 100 10.29 -0.71 0.80
C VAL A 100 10.70 -1.66 1.93
N LEU A 101 10.46 -1.22 3.16
CA LEU A 101 10.48 -2.08 4.35
C LEU A 101 9.05 -2.35 4.81
N SER A 102 8.72 -3.62 5.06
CA SER A 102 7.42 -4.05 5.57
C SER A 102 7.56 -4.79 6.90
N PHE A 103 6.63 -4.56 7.82
CA PHE A 103 6.56 -5.20 9.13
C PHE A 103 5.13 -5.63 9.44
N CYS A 104 4.98 -6.81 10.03
CA CYS A 104 3.72 -7.27 10.61
C CYS A 104 3.93 -7.61 12.09
N TYR A 105 3.17 -6.95 12.96
CA TYR A 105 3.15 -7.21 14.39
C TYR A 105 1.86 -7.91 14.78
N ARG A 106 1.96 -8.88 15.68
CA ARG A 106 0.82 -9.62 16.23
C ARG A 106 0.74 -9.37 17.72
N VAL A 107 -0.46 -9.04 18.20
CA VAL A 107 -0.78 -8.89 19.63
C VAL A 107 -1.96 -9.81 19.95
N PRO A 108 -1.78 -10.87 20.76
CA PRO A 108 -2.90 -11.69 21.18
C PRO A 108 -3.83 -10.89 22.10
N PHE A 109 -5.13 -11.18 22.05
CA PHE A 109 -6.09 -10.59 22.97
C PHE A 109 -7.11 -11.61 23.46
N GLN A 110 -7.68 -11.30 24.63
CA GLN A 110 -8.85 -11.93 25.18
C GLN A 110 -9.74 -10.84 25.77
N GLY A 111 -11.02 -10.77 25.40
CA GLY A 111 -11.93 -9.74 25.89
C GLY A 111 -13.17 -9.54 25.04
N SER A 112 -14.01 -8.56 25.41
CA SER A 112 -15.19 -8.17 24.64
C SER A 112 -14.83 -7.16 23.55
N PHE A 113 -15.65 -7.02 22.50
CA PHE A 113 -15.41 -6.02 21.44
C PHE A 113 -15.40 -4.57 21.95
N ASP A 114 -16.20 -4.28 22.99
CA ASP A 114 -16.28 -2.93 23.56
C ASP A 114 -14.96 -2.55 24.25
N ASP A 115 -14.34 -3.49 24.95
CA ASP A 115 -13.03 -3.29 25.60
C ASP A 115 -11.88 -3.33 24.57
N LEU A 116 -12.04 -4.16 23.51
CA LEU A 116 -11.04 -4.32 22.45
C LEU A 116 -10.81 -3.01 21.68
N LYS A 117 -11.84 -2.20 21.48
CA LYS A 117 -11.73 -0.94 20.72
C LYS A 117 -10.73 0.03 21.34
N PHE A 118 -10.84 0.30 22.65
CA PHE A 118 -9.89 1.15 23.36
C PHE A 118 -8.48 0.56 23.31
N LYS A 119 -8.37 -0.75 23.49
CA LYS A 119 -7.09 -1.47 23.41
C LYS A 119 -6.45 -1.33 22.02
N VAL A 120 -7.20 -1.48 20.93
CA VAL A 120 -6.68 -1.34 19.56
C VAL A 120 -6.18 0.09 19.31
N MET A 121 -6.90 1.11 19.78
CA MET A 121 -6.47 2.52 19.64
C MET A 121 -5.12 2.78 20.33
N GLU A 122 -4.97 2.29 21.57
CA GLU A 122 -3.73 2.43 22.34
C GLU A 122 -2.58 1.64 21.72
N LEU A 123 -2.82 0.37 21.39
CA LEU A 123 -1.83 -0.48 20.72
C LEU A 123 -1.40 0.12 19.38
N LYS A 124 -2.33 0.65 18.59
CA LYS A 124 -2.00 1.28 17.31
C LYS A 124 -0.99 2.41 17.50
N LYS A 125 -1.16 3.27 18.51
CA LYS A 125 -0.20 4.33 18.83
C LYS A 125 1.18 3.76 19.17
N ILE A 126 1.22 2.73 20.02
CA ILE A 126 2.48 2.08 20.41
C ILE A 126 3.19 1.46 19.21
N PHE A 127 2.45 0.74 18.35
CA PHE A 127 3.03 0.09 17.17
C PHE A 127 3.35 1.07 16.04
N ASP A 128 2.66 2.21 15.93
CA ASP A 128 3.05 3.30 15.04
C ASP A 128 4.45 3.83 15.40
N GLU A 129 4.77 3.97 16.69
CA GLU A 129 6.09 4.38 17.17
C GLU A 129 7.13 3.25 17.07
N LYS A 130 6.78 2.03 17.50
CA LYS A 130 7.67 0.87 17.45
C LYS A 130 8.10 0.51 16.03
N SER A 131 7.15 0.53 15.09
CA SER A 131 7.44 0.24 13.68
C SER A 131 8.41 1.24 13.07
N GLU A 132 8.33 2.53 13.45
CA GLU A 132 9.29 3.54 13.00
C GLU A 132 10.70 3.32 13.58
N ILE A 133 10.80 2.88 14.84
CA ILE A 133 12.08 2.53 15.47
C ILE A 133 12.71 1.34 14.75
N ASP A 134 11.94 0.28 14.53
CA ASP A 134 12.40 -0.95 13.88
C ASP A 134 12.78 -0.67 12.40
N ALA A 135 11.96 0.08 11.68
CA ALA A 135 12.25 0.54 10.32
C ALA A 135 13.52 1.38 10.27
N ARG A 136 13.74 2.28 11.24
CA ARG A 136 14.95 3.12 11.31
C ARG A 136 16.20 2.30 11.58
N ALA A 137 16.11 1.29 12.45
CA ALA A 137 17.20 0.37 12.71
C ALA A 137 17.55 -0.44 11.46
N ALA A 138 16.55 -1.02 10.80
CA ALA A 138 16.73 -1.75 9.55
C ALA A 138 17.31 -0.84 8.46
N PHE A 139 16.75 0.35 8.24
CA PHE A 139 17.24 1.34 7.29
C PHE A 139 18.71 1.68 7.49
N LYS A 140 19.14 1.92 8.74
CA LYS A 140 20.56 2.18 9.06
C LYS A 140 21.44 0.99 8.72
N ALA A 141 20.99 -0.22 9.00
CA ALA A 141 21.73 -1.45 8.73
C ALA A 141 21.91 -1.69 7.22
N ILE A 142 20.85 -1.48 6.43
CA ILE A 142 20.88 -1.70 4.98
C ILE A 142 21.24 -0.46 4.16
N TYR A 143 21.48 0.69 4.79
CA TYR A 143 21.84 1.97 4.16
C TYR A 143 22.82 1.86 2.98
N PRO A 144 23.97 1.14 3.08
CA PRO A 144 24.92 1.07 1.97
C PRO A 144 24.39 0.31 0.74
N ALA A 145 23.32 -0.47 0.87
CA ALA A 145 22.67 -1.20 -0.20
C ALA A 145 21.50 -0.44 -0.85
N ILE A 146 21.11 0.72 -0.31
CA ILE A 146 19.98 1.51 -0.82
C ILE A 146 20.46 2.54 -1.85
N LYS A 147 19.80 2.57 -3.00
CA LYS A 147 19.94 3.62 -4.01
C LYS A 147 19.07 4.83 -3.65
N LYS A 148 19.69 6.01 -3.57
CA LYS A 148 19.07 7.27 -3.11
C LYS A 148 18.35 7.11 -1.75
N PRO A 149 19.08 6.74 -0.68
CA PRO A 149 18.49 6.45 0.62
C PRO A 149 17.75 7.66 1.17
N ARG A 150 16.50 7.45 1.59
CA ARG A 150 15.64 8.46 2.21
C ARG A 150 14.73 7.77 3.20
N PHE A 151 14.87 8.09 4.49
CA PHE A 151 14.03 7.45 5.49
C PHE A 151 12.62 8.05 5.49
N TYR A 152 11.70 7.31 4.88
CA TYR A 152 10.27 7.53 4.61
C TYR A 152 9.81 8.97 4.33
N SER A 153 9.28 9.15 3.12
CA SER A 153 8.36 10.26 2.80
C SER A 153 6.90 9.83 2.83
N ILE A 154 6.67 8.52 2.68
CA ILE A 154 5.36 7.86 2.64
C ILE A 154 5.43 6.68 3.61
N LYS A 155 4.42 6.56 4.47
CA LYS A 155 4.18 5.45 5.37
C LYS A 155 2.73 5.02 5.19
N ASN A 156 2.51 3.73 4.97
CA ASN A 156 1.17 3.15 5.00
C ASN A 156 1.07 2.17 6.16
N SER A 157 -0.12 2.11 6.75
CA SER A 157 -0.46 1.08 7.72
C SER A 157 -1.85 0.54 7.45
N TYR A 158 -2.06 -0.69 7.89
CA TYR A 158 -3.32 -1.41 7.86
C TYR A 158 -3.39 -2.27 9.11
N PHE A 159 -4.55 -2.50 9.68
CA PHE A 159 -4.67 -3.44 10.79
C PHE A 159 -5.74 -4.50 10.55
N ALA A 160 -5.58 -5.67 11.14
CA ALA A 160 -6.58 -6.71 11.09
C ALA A 160 -6.87 -7.22 12.50
N ILE A 161 -8.13 -7.56 12.75
CA ILE A 161 -8.55 -8.20 13.98
C ILE A 161 -9.05 -9.58 13.60
N GLN A 162 -8.32 -10.60 14.03
CA GLN A 162 -8.75 -11.99 13.91
C GLN A 162 -9.37 -12.45 15.22
N VAL A 163 -10.49 -13.17 15.13
CA VAL A 163 -11.18 -13.81 16.25
C VAL A 163 -11.33 -15.30 15.94
N HIS A 164 -10.99 -16.13 16.93
CA HIS A 164 -11.23 -17.57 16.86
C HIS A 164 -12.74 -17.86 16.93
N PRO A 165 -13.27 -18.78 16.09
CA PRO A 165 -14.66 -19.18 16.17
C PRO A 165 -15.09 -19.63 17.56
N LEU A 166 -16.29 -19.21 17.98
CA LEU A 166 -16.88 -19.62 19.26
C LEU A 166 -17.15 -21.15 19.24
N LYS A 167 -17.06 -21.80 20.42
CA LYS A 167 -17.19 -23.27 20.55
C LYS A 167 -18.48 -23.85 19.96
N ASP A 168 -19.57 -23.08 19.96
CA ASP A 168 -20.86 -23.51 19.40
C ASP A 168 -21.00 -23.23 17.89
N LYS A 169 -19.91 -22.81 17.21
CA LYS A 169 -19.85 -22.46 15.78
C LYS A 169 -21.08 -21.67 15.33
N LEU A 170 -21.29 -20.50 15.95
CA LEU A 170 -22.23 -19.51 15.44
C LEU A 170 -21.94 -19.30 13.94
N PRO A 171 -22.93 -19.58 13.05
CA PRO A 171 -22.76 -19.38 11.62
C PRO A 171 -22.28 -17.95 11.32
N PRO A 172 -21.45 -17.76 10.29
CA PRO A 172 -20.97 -16.43 9.87
C PRO A 172 -22.09 -15.38 9.73
N GLU A 173 -23.26 -15.77 9.22
CA GLU A 173 -24.41 -14.88 9.03
C GLU A 173 -24.99 -14.41 10.37
N ASP A 174 -25.25 -15.34 11.29
CA ASP A 174 -25.75 -15.03 12.64
C ASP A 174 -24.73 -14.21 13.45
N PHE A 175 -23.43 -14.51 13.28
CA PHE A 175 -22.35 -13.74 13.90
C PHE A 175 -22.32 -12.29 13.36
N LYS A 176 -22.46 -12.13 12.05
CA LYS A 176 -22.55 -10.81 11.40
C LYS A 176 -23.79 -10.05 11.84
N GLU A 177 -24.95 -10.71 11.95
CA GLU A 177 -26.18 -10.06 12.44
C GLU A 177 -26.02 -9.59 13.90
N ARG A 178 -25.45 -10.44 14.76
CA ARG A 178 -25.30 -10.15 16.19
C ARG A 178 -24.23 -9.12 16.51
N TYR A 179 -23.07 -9.18 15.84
CA TYR A 179 -21.90 -8.34 16.18
C TYR A 179 -21.49 -7.36 15.08
N GLY A 180 -22.12 -7.38 13.91
CA GLY A 180 -21.72 -6.57 12.75
C GLY A 180 -21.59 -5.08 13.07
N SER A 181 -22.54 -4.51 13.80
CA SER A 181 -22.45 -3.09 14.21
C SER A 181 -21.26 -2.81 15.15
N LYS A 182 -20.90 -3.75 16.04
CA LYS A 182 -19.75 -3.61 16.93
C LYS A 182 -18.45 -3.74 16.14
N ILE A 183 -18.38 -4.69 15.22
CA ILE A 183 -17.22 -4.90 14.33
C ILE A 183 -17.00 -3.67 13.44
N ALA A 184 -18.04 -3.14 12.82
CA ALA A 184 -17.96 -1.93 12.00
C ALA A 184 -17.41 -0.72 12.80
N SER A 185 -17.91 -0.51 14.03
CA SER A 185 -17.42 0.56 14.91
C SER A 185 -15.96 0.33 15.36
N LEU A 186 -15.58 -0.93 15.55
CA LEU A 186 -14.22 -1.33 15.92
C LEU A 186 -13.23 -1.09 14.76
N LEU A 187 -13.60 -1.45 13.51
CA LEU A 187 -12.74 -1.27 12.34
C LEU A 187 -12.47 0.20 12.01
N ARG A 188 -13.43 1.09 12.22
CA ARG A 188 -13.24 2.53 12.00
C ARG A 188 -12.62 3.28 13.18
N LEU A 189 -12.47 2.62 14.33
CA LEU A 189 -12.01 3.23 15.58
C LEU A 189 -12.84 4.47 15.98
N GLU A 190 -14.09 4.59 15.50
CA GLU A 190 -14.96 5.74 15.76
C GLU A 190 -15.62 5.63 17.13
N LEU A 191 -15.34 6.54 18.06
CA LEU A 191 -15.85 6.48 19.45
C LEU A 191 -17.38 6.61 19.60
N TYR A 192 -18.10 7.02 18.55
CA TYR A 192 -19.55 7.25 18.58
C TYR A 192 -20.31 6.29 17.65
N ASN A 193 -21.63 6.20 17.82
CA ASN A 193 -22.49 5.37 16.98
C ASN A 193 -22.43 5.86 15.52
N LEU A 194 -21.98 4.98 14.62
CA LEU A 194 -22.06 5.17 13.17
C LEU A 194 -23.51 5.48 12.75
N SER A 195 -23.67 6.36 11.76
CA SER A 195 -24.97 6.46 11.07
C SER A 195 -25.31 5.13 10.40
N ASP A 196 -26.60 4.77 10.32
CA ASP A 196 -27.02 3.48 9.75
C ASP A 196 -26.51 3.29 8.31
N TYR A 197 -26.44 4.35 7.52
CA TYR A 197 -25.84 4.35 6.17
C TYR A 197 -24.36 3.92 6.16
N GLN A 198 -23.55 4.41 7.11
CA GLN A 198 -22.14 4.03 7.19
C GLN A 198 -21.96 2.60 7.70
N LYS A 199 -22.87 2.10 8.53
CA LYS A 199 -22.89 0.69 8.95
C LYS A 199 -23.18 -0.22 7.76
N ASP A 200 -24.21 0.11 6.99
CA ASP A 200 -24.61 -0.67 5.81
C ASP A 200 -23.47 -0.74 4.80
N GLN A 201 -22.77 0.36 4.51
CA GLN A 201 -21.62 0.33 3.58
C GLN A 201 -20.43 -0.55 4.02
N ILE A 202 -20.23 -0.75 5.34
CA ILE A 202 -19.17 -1.63 5.87
C ILE A 202 -19.66 -3.08 5.88
N LEU A 203 -20.91 -3.30 6.26
CA LEU A 203 -21.54 -4.62 6.31
C LEU A 203 -21.89 -5.17 4.93
N GLU A 204 -22.10 -4.32 3.93
CA GLU A 204 -22.24 -4.69 2.52
C GLU A 204 -20.94 -5.27 1.95
N SER A 205 -19.78 -4.85 2.48
CA SER A 205 -18.47 -5.44 2.13
C SER A 205 -18.06 -6.64 2.97
N ALA A 206 -18.94 -7.13 3.84
CA ALA A 206 -18.71 -8.40 4.51
C ALA A 206 -19.09 -9.54 3.55
N THR A 207 -18.08 -10.18 2.98
CA THR A 207 -18.26 -11.45 2.28
C THR A 207 -18.32 -12.56 3.31
N GLY A 208 -19.50 -13.15 3.47
CA GLY A 208 -19.62 -14.55 3.87
C GLY A 208 -19.60 -15.36 2.58
N TYR A 209 -18.52 -16.09 2.30
CA TYR A 209 -18.48 -17.00 1.17
C TYR A 209 -17.92 -18.32 1.69
N TYR A 210 -18.78 -19.35 1.66
CA TYR A 210 -18.71 -20.60 2.41
C TYR A 210 -19.08 -20.41 3.89
N GLY A 211 -20.09 -21.14 4.36
CA GLY A 211 -20.70 -20.94 5.68
C GLY A 211 -19.84 -21.29 6.90
N GLN A 212 -18.52 -21.03 6.86
CA GLN A 212 -17.57 -21.34 7.92
C GLN A 212 -16.66 -20.15 8.32
N ASP A 213 -16.36 -19.21 7.42
CA ASP A 213 -15.49 -18.06 7.66
C ASP A 213 -16.17 -16.72 7.32
N LEU A 214 -15.78 -15.65 8.03
CA LEU A 214 -16.26 -14.29 7.80
C LEU A 214 -15.07 -13.32 7.73
N ILE A 215 -14.93 -12.64 6.59
CA ILE A 215 -13.99 -11.54 6.43
C ILE A 215 -14.77 -10.26 6.12
N ILE A 216 -14.48 -9.19 6.88
CA ILE A 216 -15.02 -7.85 6.67
C ILE A 216 -13.86 -6.92 6.36
N ILE A 217 -13.96 -6.17 5.26
CA ILE A 217 -12.87 -5.33 4.77
C ILE A 217 -13.32 -3.87 4.76
N ASP A 218 -12.53 -3.02 5.40
CA ASP A 218 -12.61 -1.57 5.30
C ASP A 218 -11.27 -1.01 4.76
N SER A 219 -11.26 0.28 4.47
CA SER A 219 -10.17 1.00 3.83
C SER A 219 -8.87 1.04 4.67
N GLU A 220 -8.97 0.94 5.99
CA GLU A 220 -7.81 0.95 6.91
C GLU A 220 -7.71 -0.30 7.80
N ALA A 221 -8.74 -1.15 7.78
CA ALA A 221 -8.84 -2.28 8.69
C ALA A 221 -9.61 -3.46 8.11
N SER A 222 -9.30 -4.67 8.58
CA SER A 222 -10.08 -5.88 8.29
C SER A 222 -10.44 -6.65 9.55
N PHE A 223 -11.54 -7.39 9.51
CA PHE A 223 -11.93 -8.35 10.53
C PHE A 223 -11.94 -9.75 9.93
N ILE A 224 -11.42 -10.73 10.67
CA ILE A 224 -11.43 -12.15 10.29
C ILE A 224 -12.04 -12.95 11.44
N TYR A 225 -13.02 -13.78 11.13
CA TYR A 225 -13.56 -14.79 12.03
C TYR A 225 -13.26 -16.17 11.44
N ASP A 226 -12.07 -16.67 11.76
CA ASP A 226 -11.53 -17.94 11.29
C ASP A 226 -10.33 -18.33 12.16
N ASP A 227 -10.10 -19.63 12.33
CA ASP A 227 -8.87 -20.18 12.89
C ASP A 227 -7.72 -20.21 11.86
N GLU A 228 -8.05 -20.35 10.57
CA GLU A 228 -7.09 -20.41 9.45
C GLU A 228 -6.90 -19.04 8.80
N TYR A 229 -6.27 -18.12 9.53
CA TYR A 229 -6.21 -16.70 9.14
C TYR A 229 -4.91 -16.26 8.45
N PHE A 230 -3.92 -17.15 8.30
CA PHE A 230 -2.58 -16.77 7.82
C PHE A 230 -2.57 -16.31 6.36
N GLU A 231 -3.36 -16.94 5.51
CA GLU A 231 -3.44 -16.68 4.09
C GLU A 231 -3.98 -15.27 3.79
N PRO A 232 -5.12 -14.82 4.37
CA PRO A 232 -5.57 -13.43 4.25
C PRO A 232 -4.52 -12.38 4.61
N LEU A 233 -3.61 -12.67 5.56
CA LEU A 233 -2.59 -11.70 5.98
C LEU A 233 -1.61 -11.38 4.86
N GLU A 234 -1.31 -12.34 3.99
CA GLU A 234 -0.47 -12.09 2.82
C GLU A 234 -1.10 -11.07 1.88
N PHE A 235 -2.43 -11.11 1.73
CA PHE A 235 -3.18 -10.15 0.91
C PHE A 235 -3.20 -8.77 1.54
N PHE A 236 -3.44 -8.68 2.85
CA PHE A 236 -3.42 -7.39 3.57
C PHE A 236 -2.04 -6.73 3.50
N GLU A 237 -0.97 -7.50 3.73
CA GLU A 237 0.40 -7.00 3.61
C GLU A 237 0.68 -6.55 2.17
N SER A 238 0.35 -7.39 1.19
CA SER A 238 0.57 -7.11 -0.24
C SER A 238 -0.12 -5.82 -0.67
N VAL A 239 -1.42 -5.66 -0.40
CA VAL A 239 -2.16 -4.47 -0.84
C VAL A 239 -1.67 -3.20 -0.13
N THR A 240 -1.26 -3.30 1.14
CA THR A 240 -0.63 -2.18 1.87
C THR A 240 0.65 -1.69 1.18
N ILE A 241 1.47 -2.63 0.70
CA ILE A 241 2.70 -2.33 -0.04
C ILE A 241 2.38 -1.78 -1.43
N GLN A 242 1.45 -2.38 -2.17
CA GLN A 242 1.04 -1.92 -3.50
C GLN A 242 0.51 -0.47 -3.44
N LYS A 243 -0.28 -0.14 -2.42
CA LYS A 243 -0.74 1.24 -2.17
C LYS A 243 0.44 2.20 -2.00
N LEU A 244 1.45 1.80 -1.21
CA LEU A 244 2.63 2.64 -0.96
C LEU A 244 3.44 2.85 -2.24
N GLU A 245 3.62 1.79 -3.03
CA GLU A 245 4.32 1.84 -4.31
C GLU A 245 3.62 2.77 -5.30
N LEU A 246 2.29 2.69 -5.43
CA LEU A 246 1.51 3.61 -6.26
C LEU A 246 1.65 5.07 -5.80
N GLN A 247 1.54 5.33 -4.50
CA GLN A 247 1.73 6.68 -3.94
C GLN A 247 3.14 7.24 -4.19
N TYR A 248 4.16 6.38 -4.13
CA TYR A 248 5.52 6.75 -4.47
C TYR A 248 5.63 7.19 -5.93
N PHE A 249 5.06 6.42 -6.86
CA PHE A 249 5.09 6.77 -8.28
C PHE A 249 4.27 8.02 -8.59
N ASP A 250 3.11 8.18 -7.97
CA ASP A 250 2.28 9.37 -8.12
C ASP A 250 3.07 10.65 -7.72
N ARG A 251 3.73 10.61 -6.55
CA ARG A 251 4.60 11.70 -6.08
C ARG A 251 5.81 11.92 -6.99
N LEU A 252 6.44 10.85 -7.49
CA LEU A 252 7.58 10.94 -8.40
C LEU A 252 7.17 11.61 -9.72
N LEU A 253 6.01 11.24 -10.27
CA LEU A 253 5.45 11.83 -11.47
C LEU A 253 5.14 13.32 -11.28
N ASP A 254 4.54 13.70 -10.16
CA ASP A 254 4.26 15.12 -9.86
C ASP A 254 5.53 15.96 -9.78
N GLN A 255 6.57 15.45 -9.11
CA GLN A 255 7.86 16.14 -9.03
C GLN A 255 8.49 16.34 -10.42
N LYS A 256 8.32 15.37 -11.32
CA LYS A 256 8.83 15.45 -12.69
C LYS A 256 8.00 16.42 -13.51
N LEU A 257 6.67 16.30 -13.52
CA LEU A 257 5.78 17.22 -14.22
C LEU A 257 6.02 18.67 -13.79
N ASN A 258 6.12 18.94 -12.49
CA ASN A 258 6.44 20.28 -11.97
C ASN A 258 7.81 20.78 -12.43
N TYR A 259 8.81 19.89 -12.53
CA TYR A 259 10.10 20.25 -13.11
C TYR A 259 9.96 20.67 -14.58
N PHE A 260 9.19 19.96 -15.39
CA PHE A 260 8.99 20.32 -16.80
C PHE A 260 8.18 21.61 -16.98
N TYR A 261 7.05 21.76 -16.30
CA TYR A 261 6.24 22.98 -16.37
C TYR A 261 6.93 24.20 -15.75
N GLY A 262 7.66 24.03 -14.64
CA GLY A 262 8.38 25.13 -13.99
C GLY A 262 9.63 25.59 -14.74
N HIS A 263 10.12 24.83 -15.72
CA HIS A 263 11.30 25.15 -16.53
C HIS A 263 10.96 25.52 -17.98
N GLU A 264 9.79 26.12 -18.24
CA GLU A 264 9.43 26.74 -19.53
C GLU A 264 10.49 27.75 -20.06
N ASN A 265 11.50 28.10 -19.27
CA ASN A 265 12.64 28.94 -19.65
C ASN A 265 13.96 28.22 -19.95
N ASN A 266 14.03 26.87 -19.95
CA ASN A 266 15.25 26.17 -20.36
C ASN A 266 15.40 26.19 -21.88
N LYS A 267 16.00 27.28 -22.38
CA LYS A 267 16.40 27.44 -23.78
C LYS A 267 17.18 26.19 -24.21
N VAL A 268 16.62 25.46 -25.19
CA VAL A 268 17.30 24.33 -25.82
C VAL A 268 18.67 24.83 -26.31
N PRO A 269 19.79 24.19 -25.92
CA PRO A 269 21.12 24.65 -26.29
C PRO A 269 21.23 24.76 -27.80
N TRP A 270 21.87 25.80 -28.31
CA TRP A 270 21.95 26.04 -29.76
C TRP A 270 22.54 24.86 -30.56
N ARG A 271 23.35 24.04 -29.89
CA ARG A 271 23.99 22.83 -30.44
C ARG A 271 23.03 21.66 -30.65
N ALA A 272 21.88 21.64 -29.98
CA ALA A 272 20.83 20.66 -30.22
C ALA A 272 20.07 20.93 -31.52
N TYR A 273 20.20 22.14 -32.11
CA TYR A 273 19.66 22.47 -33.43
C TYR A 273 20.57 22.04 -34.59
N ILE A 274 21.74 21.43 -34.34
CA ILE A 274 22.66 21.00 -35.40
C ILE A 274 22.32 19.55 -35.82
N PRO A 275 22.01 19.28 -37.11
CA PRO A 275 21.80 17.93 -37.62
C PRO A 275 23.01 17.02 -37.31
N LEU A 276 22.79 15.74 -36.95
CA LEU A 276 23.81 14.74 -36.57
C LEU A 276 24.50 14.94 -35.20
N ILE A 277 24.33 16.09 -34.54
CA ILE A 277 24.86 16.36 -33.18
C ILE A 277 23.72 16.37 -32.14
N GLY A 278 22.49 16.66 -32.55
CA GLY A 278 21.28 16.68 -31.71
C GLY A 278 20.99 15.38 -30.96
N ASP A 279 21.16 14.22 -31.60
CA ASP A 279 20.96 12.88 -30.99
C ASP A 279 21.85 12.62 -29.76
N ARG A 280 22.97 13.34 -29.62
CA ARG A 280 23.88 13.21 -28.48
C ARG A 280 23.48 14.06 -27.28
N PHE A 281 22.51 14.96 -27.43
CA PHE A 281 21.95 15.69 -26.31
C PHE A 281 20.84 14.85 -25.68
N ASN A 282 21.10 14.34 -24.48
CA ASN A 282 20.07 13.78 -23.59
C ASN A 282 19.07 14.88 -23.23
N LEU A 283 18.14 15.15 -24.15
CA LEU A 283 17.06 16.10 -23.95
C LEU A 283 16.34 15.71 -22.67
N PRO A 284 15.92 16.69 -21.84
CA PRO A 284 15.07 16.42 -20.67
C PRO A 284 13.88 15.49 -20.99
N VAL A 285 13.40 15.58 -22.23
CA VAL A 285 12.32 14.83 -22.86
C VAL A 285 12.61 13.31 -22.98
N SER A 286 13.84 12.87 -23.28
CA SER A 286 14.16 11.41 -23.33
C SER A 286 14.15 10.74 -21.95
N ARG A 287 14.42 11.50 -20.88
CA ARG A 287 14.31 11.01 -19.49
C ARG A 287 12.85 10.81 -19.04
N LEU A 288 11.88 11.49 -19.66
CA LEU A 288 10.45 11.27 -19.43
C LEU A 288 9.97 9.95 -20.08
N ALA A 289 10.47 9.62 -21.27
CA ALA A 289 10.10 8.40 -21.98
C ALA A 289 10.55 7.13 -21.23
N ASN A 290 11.78 7.09 -20.71
CA ASN A 290 12.24 5.95 -19.90
C ASN A 290 11.44 5.80 -18.60
N LEU A 291 11.10 6.92 -17.94
CA LEU A 291 10.26 6.90 -16.75
C LEU A 291 8.86 6.33 -17.03
N ARG A 292 8.29 6.63 -18.22
CA ARG A 292 7.01 6.06 -18.65
C ARG A 292 7.09 4.54 -18.78
N VAL A 293 8.13 4.02 -19.43
CA VAL A 293 8.30 2.56 -19.62
C VAL A 293 8.42 1.87 -18.27
N ASP A 294 9.27 2.39 -17.37
CA ASP A 294 9.49 1.80 -16.05
C ASP A 294 8.20 1.76 -15.22
N ILE A 295 7.43 2.86 -15.18
CA ILE A 295 6.20 2.92 -14.38
C ILE A 295 5.07 2.09 -15.02
N SER A 296 4.94 2.09 -16.35
CA SER A 296 3.90 1.30 -17.04
C SER A 296 4.09 -0.20 -16.82
N VAL A 297 5.34 -0.66 -16.82
CA VAL A 297 5.67 -2.05 -16.48
C VAL A 297 5.30 -2.37 -15.03
N VAL A 298 5.48 -1.42 -14.11
CA VAL A 298 5.09 -1.62 -12.70
C VAL A 298 3.56 -1.66 -12.55
N THR A 299 2.82 -0.73 -13.17
CA THR A 299 1.35 -0.73 -13.07
C THR A 299 0.72 -1.98 -13.69
N GLU A 300 1.28 -2.48 -14.80
CA GLU A 300 0.85 -3.75 -15.41
C GLU A 300 1.15 -4.95 -14.50
N ARG A 301 2.31 -4.96 -13.83
CA ARG A 301 2.67 -6.03 -12.87
C ARG A 301 1.77 -6.02 -11.64
N LEU A 302 1.42 -4.84 -11.13
CA LEU A 302 0.48 -4.69 -10.02
C LEU A 302 -0.90 -5.23 -10.40
N GLU A 303 -1.38 -4.90 -11.61
CA GLU A 303 -2.64 -5.43 -12.16
C GLU A 303 -2.62 -6.95 -12.31
N ASN A 304 -1.49 -7.51 -12.73
CA ASN A 304 -1.32 -8.94 -12.94
C ASN A 304 -0.67 -9.67 -11.76
N SER A 305 -0.67 -9.09 -10.56
CA SER A 305 0.11 -9.59 -9.41
C SER A 305 -0.42 -10.92 -8.86
N ILE A 306 -1.70 -11.22 -9.04
CA ILE A 306 -2.31 -12.49 -8.64
C ILE A 306 -2.12 -13.58 -9.69
N LYS A 307 -1.77 -14.79 -9.23
CA LYS A 307 -1.92 -16.00 -10.03
C LYS A 307 -3.41 -16.27 -10.17
N LEU A 308 -3.99 -15.88 -11.30
CA LEU A 308 -5.38 -16.12 -11.69
C LEU A 308 -5.79 -17.61 -11.67
N ALA A 309 -4.84 -18.54 -11.49
CA ALA A 309 -5.09 -19.96 -11.28
C ALA A 309 -5.29 -20.35 -9.80
N GLY A 310 -5.33 -19.37 -8.89
CA GLY A 310 -5.63 -19.57 -7.47
C GLY A 310 -7.13 -19.70 -7.21
N ASP A 311 -7.46 -20.17 -6.00
CA ASP A 311 -8.81 -20.31 -5.47
C ASP A 311 -9.67 -19.06 -5.73
N ALA A 312 -10.89 -19.24 -6.24
CA ALA A 312 -11.84 -18.17 -6.52
C ALA A 312 -12.13 -17.32 -5.27
N TYR A 313 -12.04 -17.91 -4.08
CA TYR A 313 -12.16 -17.22 -2.81
C TYR A 313 -11.14 -16.09 -2.67
N TYR A 314 -9.84 -16.40 -2.83
CA TYR A 314 -8.78 -15.41 -2.65
C TYR A 314 -8.71 -14.38 -3.78
N ALA A 315 -9.15 -14.73 -4.99
CA ALA A 315 -9.32 -13.77 -6.08
C ALA A 315 -10.38 -12.70 -5.74
N ASN A 316 -11.49 -13.11 -5.13
CA ASN A 316 -12.51 -12.19 -4.65
C ASN A 316 -12.01 -11.36 -3.45
N LEU A 317 -11.33 -11.99 -2.49
CA LEU A 317 -10.71 -11.29 -1.35
C LEU A 317 -9.83 -10.14 -1.83
N TYR A 318 -8.93 -10.41 -2.77
CA TYR A 318 -8.06 -9.40 -3.33
C TYR A 318 -8.82 -8.32 -4.10
N SER A 319 -9.82 -8.70 -4.90
CA SER A 319 -10.61 -7.72 -5.67
C SER A 319 -11.30 -6.71 -4.74
N MET A 320 -11.85 -7.17 -3.61
CA MET A 320 -12.41 -6.28 -2.60
C MET A 320 -11.37 -5.39 -1.93
N LEU A 321 -10.18 -5.93 -1.62
CA LEU A 321 -9.09 -5.11 -1.07
C LEU A 321 -8.65 -4.03 -2.06
N VAL A 322 -8.52 -4.37 -3.34
CA VAL A 322 -8.16 -3.41 -4.41
C VAL A 322 -9.16 -2.27 -4.49
N GLU A 323 -10.45 -2.57 -4.37
CA GLU A 323 -11.52 -1.57 -4.35
C GLU A 323 -11.50 -0.74 -3.06
N LYS A 324 -11.55 -1.38 -1.89
CA LYS A 324 -11.64 -0.69 -0.58
C LYS A 324 -10.41 0.15 -0.24
N LEU A 325 -9.23 -0.23 -0.72
CA LEU A 325 -7.99 0.53 -0.49
C LEU A 325 -7.69 1.54 -1.62
N TYR A 326 -8.64 1.73 -2.54
CA TYR A 326 -8.57 2.68 -3.66
C TYR A 326 -7.38 2.45 -4.61
N ILE A 327 -6.93 1.20 -4.73
CA ILE A 327 -5.75 0.83 -5.52
C ILE A 327 -5.96 1.15 -7.00
N LYS A 328 -7.18 0.91 -7.49
CA LYS A 328 -7.55 1.18 -8.88
C LYS A 328 -7.51 2.68 -9.19
N GLU A 329 -8.01 3.51 -8.28
CA GLU A 329 -8.05 4.97 -8.41
C GLU A 329 -6.64 5.57 -8.44
N TRP A 330 -5.76 5.09 -7.56
CA TRP A 330 -4.34 5.47 -7.58
C TRP A 330 -3.68 5.11 -8.92
N ARG A 331 -3.94 3.90 -9.41
CA ARG A 331 -3.42 3.43 -10.70
C ARG A 331 -3.94 4.27 -11.87
N ASP A 332 -5.24 4.57 -11.89
CA ASP A 332 -5.87 5.37 -12.94
C ASP A 332 -5.32 6.82 -12.93
N SER A 333 -5.05 7.38 -11.75
CA SER A 333 -4.37 8.67 -11.60
C SER A 333 -2.97 8.65 -12.23
N ILE A 334 -2.16 7.62 -11.93
CA ILE A 334 -0.81 7.44 -12.47
C ILE A 334 -0.86 7.29 -13.99
N ASN A 335 -1.74 6.44 -14.52
CA ASN A 335 -1.90 6.24 -15.96
C ASN A 335 -2.26 7.54 -16.69
N ARG A 336 -3.14 8.36 -16.10
CA ARG A 336 -3.46 9.69 -16.63
C ARG A 336 -2.23 10.62 -16.64
N LYS A 337 -1.45 10.66 -15.55
CA LYS A 337 -0.21 11.46 -15.48
C LYS A 337 0.82 10.99 -16.51
N LEU A 338 0.95 9.68 -16.71
CA LEU A 338 1.81 9.09 -17.75
C LEU A 338 1.35 9.46 -19.17
N SER A 339 0.04 9.52 -19.42
CA SER A 339 -0.49 9.99 -20.71
C SER A 339 -0.15 11.47 -20.95
N ILE A 340 -0.29 12.33 -19.94
CA ILE A 340 0.08 13.75 -20.06
C ILE A 340 1.58 13.89 -20.36
N ILE A 341 2.43 13.11 -19.69
CA ILE A 341 3.86 13.07 -19.98
C ILE A 341 4.15 12.66 -21.43
N HIS A 342 3.42 11.66 -21.94
CA HIS A 342 3.53 11.24 -23.31
C HIS A 342 3.14 12.35 -24.29
N ASP A 343 2.03 13.05 -24.04
CA ASP A 343 1.54 14.10 -24.93
C ASP A 343 2.50 15.30 -24.94
N VAL A 344 3.10 15.63 -23.79
CA VAL A 344 4.16 16.66 -23.70
C VAL A 344 5.41 16.22 -24.48
N TYR A 345 5.77 14.93 -24.41
CA TYR A 345 6.89 14.37 -25.16
C TYR A 345 6.65 14.47 -26.67
N THR A 346 5.48 14.05 -27.17
CA THR A 346 5.17 14.07 -28.61
C THR A 346 5.15 15.50 -29.15
N VAL A 347 4.54 16.45 -28.44
CA VAL A 347 4.54 17.87 -28.85
C VAL A 347 5.96 18.44 -28.93
N HIS A 348 6.86 18.06 -28.01
CA HIS A 348 8.25 18.49 -28.07
C HIS A 348 9.02 17.84 -29.22
N GLN A 349 8.73 16.59 -29.55
CA GLN A 349 9.39 15.89 -30.65
C GLN A 349 8.92 16.42 -32.01
N ASP A 350 7.61 16.63 -32.19
CA ASP A 350 7.04 17.22 -33.41
C ASP A 350 7.64 18.61 -33.69
N ARG A 351 7.88 19.41 -32.63
CA ARG A 351 8.58 20.71 -32.77
C ARG A 351 10.02 20.55 -33.22
N LEU A 352 10.75 19.55 -32.72
CA LEU A 352 12.13 19.30 -33.14
C LEU A 352 12.18 18.82 -34.59
N ASP A 353 11.28 17.92 -34.98
CA ASP A 353 11.18 17.42 -36.36
C ASP A 353 10.83 18.56 -37.33
N THR A 354 9.84 19.40 -36.98
CA THR A 354 9.51 20.60 -37.77
C THR A 354 10.69 21.56 -37.89
N LEU A 355 11.43 21.79 -36.80
CA LEU A 355 12.63 22.64 -36.82
C LEU A 355 13.76 22.02 -37.66
N HIS A 356 13.94 20.71 -37.62
CA HIS A 356 14.90 20.00 -38.46
C HIS A 356 14.54 20.17 -39.95
N ASP A 357 13.27 20.05 -40.30
CA ASP A 357 12.78 20.27 -41.67
C ASP A 357 12.96 21.73 -42.12
N GLU A 358 12.69 22.71 -41.25
CA GLU A 358 12.93 24.14 -41.52
C GLU A 358 14.43 24.45 -41.70
N ILE A 359 15.30 23.90 -40.86
CA ILE A 359 16.76 24.07 -40.97
C ILE A 359 17.29 23.41 -42.23
N LEU A 360 16.83 22.19 -42.56
CA LEU A 360 17.20 21.51 -43.80
C LEU A 360 16.80 22.35 -45.01
N THR A 361 15.59 22.91 -45.00
CA THR A 361 15.10 23.81 -46.03
C THR A 361 15.99 25.04 -46.16
N LEU A 362 16.35 25.69 -45.05
CA LEU A 362 17.25 26.84 -45.04
C LEU A 362 18.64 26.49 -45.58
N VAL A 363 19.20 25.34 -45.20
CA VAL A 363 20.52 24.86 -45.68
C VAL A 363 20.50 24.63 -47.18
N ILE A 364 19.43 24.02 -47.71
CA ILE A 364 19.24 23.82 -49.16
C ILE A 364 19.15 25.18 -49.88
N ILE A 365 18.37 26.12 -49.36
CA ILE A 365 18.25 27.48 -49.93
C ILE A 365 19.62 28.18 -49.96
N ILE A 366 20.39 28.10 -48.88
CA ILE A 366 21.74 28.70 -48.80
C ILE A 366 22.70 28.03 -49.79
N LEU A 367 22.67 26.69 -49.92
CA LEU A 367 23.51 25.96 -50.87
C LEU A 367 23.23 26.36 -52.33
N ILE A 368 21.94 26.45 -52.71
CA ILE A 368 21.53 26.89 -54.04
C ILE A 368 21.97 28.33 -54.29
N ALA A 369 21.78 29.23 -53.31
CA ALA A 369 22.18 30.62 -53.44
C ALA A 369 23.71 30.77 -53.63
N LEU A 370 24.51 29.98 -52.90
CA LEU A 370 25.96 29.95 -53.04
C LEU A 370 26.40 29.41 -54.41
N GLU A 371 25.77 28.35 -54.91
CA GLU A 371 26.06 27.78 -56.23
C GLU A 371 25.71 28.77 -57.35
N ALA A 372 24.56 29.42 -57.26
CA ALA A 372 24.17 30.48 -58.19
C ALA A 372 25.17 31.64 -58.17
N LEU A 373 25.58 32.11 -56.99
CA LEU A 373 26.54 33.21 -56.86
C LEU A 373 27.92 32.82 -57.44
N ALA A 374 28.37 31.58 -57.21
CA ALA A 374 29.59 31.06 -57.79
C ALA A 374 29.51 30.96 -59.32
N MET A 375 28.34 30.61 -59.87
CA MET A 375 28.08 30.61 -61.31
C MET A 375 28.10 32.03 -61.91
N PHE A 376 27.65 33.05 -61.17
CA PHE A 376 27.71 34.45 -61.61
C PHE A 376 29.10 35.08 -61.52
N LEU A 377 29.96 34.59 -60.61
CA LEU A 377 31.33 35.06 -60.43
C LEU A 377 32.35 34.40 -61.39
N LYS A 378 31.91 33.39 -62.15
CA LYS A 378 32.70 32.66 -63.14
C LYS A 378 32.32 33.10 -64.55
#